data_AF-A0A2W5UH52-F1
#
_entry.id   AF-A0A2W5UH52-F1
#
_cell.length_a   1.000
_cell.length_b   1.000
_cell.length_c   1.000
_cell.angle_alpha   90.00
_cell.angle_beta   90.00
_cell.angle_gamma   90.00
#
_symmetry.space_group_name_H-M   'P 1'
#
loop_
_entity.id
_entity.type
_entity.pdbx_description
1 polymer ?
#
loop_
_entity_poly.entity_id
_entity_poly.type
_entity_poly.pdbx_seq_one_letter_code
_entity_poly.pdbx_strand_id
1 'polypeptide(L)' 'AIRNIEQGGVKIDGAKVSNRALRIAPGTYVVQVGKRKWARVTVR' A
#
# COMPACT_ATOMS: atom_id res chain seq x y z
N ALA A 1 2.79 -4.58 11.45
CA ALA A 1 2.66 -4.08 10.05
C ALA A 1 1.75 -4.96 9.18
N ILE A 2 1.88 -6.29 9.26
CA ILE A 2 1.21 -7.29 8.40
C ILE A 2 -0.34 -7.28 8.49
N ARG A 3 -0.91 -6.92 9.65
CA ARG A 3 -2.36 -6.91 9.93
C ARG A 3 -3.17 -5.85 9.15
N ASN A 4 -2.54 -4.74 8.75
CA ASN A 4 -3.23 -3.65 8.05
C ASN A 4 -3.59 -4.02 6.60
N ILE A 5 -2.81 -4.90 5.97
CA ILE A 5 -3.05 -5.36 4.60
C ILE A 5 -4.24 -6.34 4.58
N GLU A 6 -4.31 -7.26 5.55
CA GLU A 6 -5.42 -8.24 5.68
C GLU A 6 -6.78 -7.58 5.90
N GLN A 7 -6.83 -6.46 6.63
CA GLN A 7 -8.07 -5.71 6.86
C GLN A 7 -8.44 -4.80 5.68
N GLY A 8 -7.68 -4.82 4.57
CA GLY A 8 -7.92 -3.98 3.41
C GLY A 8 -7.76 -2.48 3.70
N GLY A 9 -7.00 -2.15 4.74
CA GLY A 9 -6.75 -0.77 5.16
C GLY A 9 -5.63 -0.09 4.35
N VAL A 10 -5.00 -0.79 3.41
CA VAL A 10 -3.90 -0.23 2.60
C VAL A 10 -4.39 0.07 1.18
N LYS A 11 -4.13 1.30 0.74
CA LYS A 11 -4.34 1.73 -0.64
C LYS A 11 -3.02 2.21 -1.23
N ILE A 12 -2.78 1.92 -2.50
CA ILE A 12 -1.68 2.48 -3.28
C ILE A 12 -2.30 3.32 -4.38
N ASP A 13 -1.96 4.61 -4.43
CA ASP A 13 -2.47 5.57 -5.42
C ASP A 13 -4.00 5.57 -5.55
N GLY A 14 -4.70 5.30 -4.44
CA GLY A 14 -6.16 5.21 -4.38
C GLY A 14 -6.75 3.81 -4.64
N ALA A 15 -5.98 2.88 -5.20
CA ALA A 15 -6.37 1.49 -5.41
C ALA A 15 -6.19 0.65 -4.14
N LYS A 16 -7.23 -0.10 -3.75
CA LYS A 16 -7.18 -0.98 -2.57
C LYS A 16 -6.25 -2.16 -2.85
N VAL A 17 -5.27 -2.37 -2.00
CA VAL A 17 -4.37 -3.53 -2.09
C VAL A 17 -4.93 -4.65 -1.23
N SER A 18 -5.47 -5.68 -1.87
CA SER A 18 -6.00 -6.88 -1.21
C SER A 18 -5.04 -8.08 -1.28
N ASN A 19 -4.07 -8.07 -2.20
CA ASN A 19 -3.17 -9.19 -2.42
C ASN A 19 -1.78 -8.90 -1.83
N ARG A 20 -1.37 -9.69 -0.83
CA ARG A 20 -0.05 -9.59 -0.17
C ARG A 20 1.14 -9.89 -1.09
N ALA A 21 0.93 -10.65 -2.17
CA ALA A 21 1.98 -11.05 -3.09
C ALA A 21 2.03 -10.19 -4.36
N LEU A 22 1.29 -9.07 -4.41
CA LEU A 22 1.28 -8.20 -5.57
C LEU A 22 2.69 -7.62 -5.79
N ARG A 23 3.36 -8.08 -6.85
CA ARG A 23 4.60 -7.49 -7.32
C ARG A 23 4.27 -6.21 -8.07
N ILE A 24 4.55 -5.08 -7.43
CA ILE A 24 4.52 -3.76 -8.07
C ILE A 24 5.84 -3.55 -8.81
N ALA A 25 5.75 -2.90 -9.97
CA ALA A 25 6.93 -2.49 -10.72
C ALA A 25 7.80 -1.54 -9.88
N PRO A 26 9.09 -1.41 -10.18
CA PRO A 26 9.91 -0.38 -9.57
C PRO A 26 9.36 1.01 -9.92
N GLY A 27 9.29 1.88 -8.92
CA GLY A 27 8.62 3.17 -9.03
C GLY A 27 8.37 3.82 -7.68
N THR A 28 7.85 5.05 -7.72
CA THR A 28 7.44 5.78 -6.51
C THR A 28 5.92 5.72 -6.38
N TYR A 29 5.46 5.24 -5.23
CA TYR A 29 4.06 4.98 -4.93
C TYR A 29 3.64 5.74 -3.67
N VAL A 30 2.39 6.23 -3.63
CA VAL A 30 1.80 6.76 -2.39
C VAL A 30 0.96 5.67 -1.74
N VAL A 31 1.46 5.18 -0.60
CA VAL A 31 0.80 4.18 0.22
C VAL A 31 0.02 4.88 1.32
N GLN A 32 -1.29 4.72 1.30
CA GLN A 32 -2.18 5.13 2.37
C GLN A 32 -2.48 3.91 3.26
N VAL A 33 -2.31 4.06 4.57
CA VAL A 33 -2.66 3.06 5.60
C VAL A 33 -3.75 3.65 6.50
N GLY A 34 -4.98 3.18 6.35
CA GLY A 34 -6.16 3.77 6.99
C GLY A 34 -6.42 5.20 6.53
N LYS A 35 -7.20 5.99 7.30
CA LYS A 35 -7.55 7.37 6.88
C LYS A 35 -6.43 8.40 7.11
N ARG A 36 -5.57 8.18 8.11
CA ARG A 36 -4.66 9.22 8.63
C ARG A 36 -3.17 8.98 8.38
N LYS A 37 -2.76 7.77 7.96
CA LYS A 37 -1.33 7.48 7.71
C LYS A 37 -1.11 7.39 6.21
N TRP A 38 -0.19 8.20 5.72
CA TRP A 38 0.22 8.27 4.32
C TRP A 38 1.74 8.18 4.29
N ALA A 39 2.26 7.42 3.34
CA ALA A 39 3.68 7.21 3.16
C ALA A 39 3.99 7.19 1.66
N ARG A 40 5.07 7.85 1.27
CA ARG A 40 5.56 7.79 -0.11
C ARG A 40 6.70 6.78 -0.13
N VAL A 41 6.53 5.70 -0.88
CA VAL A 41 7.44 4.56 -0.91
C VAL A 41 8.05 4.48 -2.30
N THR A 42 9.37 4.43 -2.38
CA THR A 42 10.06 4.16 -3.65
C THR A 42 10.55 2.72 -3.63
N VAL A 43 10.01 1.91 -4.54
CA VAL A 43 10.44 0.53 -4.76
C VAL A 43 11.52 0.58 -5.82
N ARG A 44 12.71 0.09 -5.47
CA ARG A 44 13.82 -0.12 -6.40
C ARG A 44 13.82 -1.56 -6.87
#